data_AF-A0A9D7H4Z6-F1
#
_entry.id   AF-A0A9D7H4Z6-F1
#
_cell.length_a   1.000
_cell.length_b   1.000
_cell.length_c   1.000
_cell.angle_alpha   90.00
_cell.angle_beta   90.00
_cell.angle_gamma   90.00
#
_symmetry.space_group_name_H-M   'P 1'
#
loop_
_entity.id
_entity.type
_entity.pdbx_description
1 polymer ?
#
loop_
_entity_poly.entity_id
_entity_poly.type
_entity_poly.pdbx_seq_one_letter_code
_entity_poly.pdbx_strand_id
1 'polypeptide(L)' 'MLVVQGEKDARVKTDQSERIVKALKGSGVAVHYLLLPGEGHGFSKNENILKVSLLTDRFLDRYVFGDETVRVD' A
#
# COMPACT_ATOMS: atom_id res chain seq x y z
N MET A 1 -3.52 -6.06 5.82
CA MET A 1 -4.04 -5.39 4.61
C MET A 1 -2.93 -4.52 4.03
N LEU A 2 -2.76 -4.51 2.71
CA LEU A 2 -1.86 -3.59 1.99
C LEU A 2 -2.71 -2.59 1.20
N VAL A 3 -2.46 -1.29 1.39
CA VAL A 3 -3.11 -0.19 0.66
C VAL A 3 -2.04 0.64 -0.03
N VAL A 4 -2.21 0.86 -1.33
CA VAL A 4 -1.30 1.69 -2.14
C VAL A 4 -2.10 2.78 -2.83
N GLN A 5 -1.65 4.03 -2.75
CA GLN A 5 -2.37 5.20 -3.26
C GLN A 5 -1.41 6.14 -4.01
N GLY A 6 -1.84 6.68 -5.15
CA GLY A 6 -1.16 7.79 -5.80
C GLY A 6 -1.54 9.12 -5.15
N GLU A 7 -0.55 9.94 -4.78
CA GLU A 7 -0.76 11.24 -4.13
C GLU A 7 -1.64 12.20 -4.94
N LYS A 8 -1.54 12.15 -6.27
CA LYS A 8 -2.21 13.04 -7.22
C LYS A 8 -3.35 12.34 -7.99
N ASP A 9 -3.94 11.29 -7.43
CA ASP A 9 -5.09 10.63 -8.07
C ASP A 9 -6.32 11.54 -8.07
N ALA A 10 -6.68 12.03 -9.26
CA ALA A 10 -7.85 12.88 -9.47
C ALA A 10 -9.19 12.11 -9.49
N ARG A 11 -9.15 10.78 -9.65
CA ARG A 11 -10.33 9.90 -9.70
C ARG A 11 -10.69 9.37 -8.31
N VAL A 12 -9.70 8.87 -7.58
CA VAL A 12 -9.84 8.36 -6.21
C VAL A 12 -8.93 9.15 -5.30
N LYS A 13 -9.49 10.18 -4.66
CA LYS A 13 -8.74 11.10 -3.81
C LYS A 13 -8.12 10.39 -2.60
N THR A 14 -6.96 10.87 -2.16
CA THR A 14 -6.17 10.30 -1.05
C THR A 14 -6.97 10.13 0.24
N ASP A 15 -7.87 11.06 0.57
CA ASP A 15 -8.73 11.02 1.75
C ASP A 15 -9.60 9.75 1.81
N GLN A 16 -9.97 9.18 0.65
CA GLN A 16 -10.72 7.92 0.60
C GLN A 16 -9.89 6.75 1.14
N SER A 17 -8.63 6.65 0.71
CA SER A 17 -7.69 5.63 1.20
C SER A 17 -7.38 5.82 2.69
N GLU A 18 -7.19 7.08 3.13
CA GLU A 18 -6.91 7.42 4.53
C GLU A 18 -8.07 7.05 5.45
N ARG A 19 -9.33 7.24 5.01
CA ARG A 19 -10.51 6.82 5.77
C ARG A 19 -10.54 5.31 6.01
N ILE A 20 -10.20 4.51 5.00
CA ILE A 20 -10.10 3.05 5.11
C ILE A 20 -8.98 2.66 6.07
N VAL A 21 -7.78 3.23 5.89
CA VAL A 21 -6.61 2.95 6.75
C VAL A 21 -6.92 3.31 8.21
N LYS A 22 -7.55 4.46 8.46
CA LYS A 22 -7.93 4.90 9.81
C LYS A 22 -8.94 3.94 10.45
N ALA A 23 -9.98 3.54 9.71
CA ALA A 23 -10.98 2.61 10.22
C ALA A 23 -10.37 1.25 10.56
N LEU A 24 -9.54 0.69 9.67
CA LEU A 24 -8.87 -0.60 9.89
C LEU A 24 -7.91 -0.55 11.09
N LYS A 25 -7.11 0.51 11.21
CA LYS A 25 -6.24 0.72 12.37
C LYS A 25 -7.04 0.84 13.66
N GLY A 26 -8.17 1.56 13.64
CA GLY A 26 -9.08 1.69 14.78
C GLY A 26 -9.69 0.35 15.22
N SER A 27 -9.84 -0.60 14.30
CA SER A 27 -10.32 -1.95 14.56
C SER A 27 -9.21 -2.96 14.88
N GLY A 28 -7.96 -2.52 15.08
CA GLY A 28 -6.83 -3.40 15.40
C GLY A 28 -6.34 -4.26 14.23
N VAL A 29 -6.78 -3.98 13.00
CA VAL A 29 -6.30 -4.70 11.81
C VAL A 29 -4.93 -4.16 11.42
N ALA A 30 -3.97 -5.06 11.17
CA ALA A 30 -2.66 -4.68 10.65
C ALA A 30 -2.79 -4.10 9.23
N VAL A 31 -2.34 -2.85 9.04
CA VAL A 31 -2.40 -2.14 7.76
C VAL A 31 -1.03 -1.60 7.37
N HIS A 32 -0.61 -1.95 6.17
CA HIS A 32 0.53 -1.38 5.46
C HIS A 32 0.01 -0.35 4.46
N TYR A 33 0.47 0.90 4.56
CA TYR A 33 0.00 1.98 3.69
C TYR A 33 1.17 2.65 2.97
N LEU A 34 1.13 2.63 1.64
CA LEU A 34 2.12 3.26 0.77
C LEU A 34 1.46 4.37 -0.06
N LEU A 35 1.80 5.61 0.26
CA LEU A 35 1.49 6.77 -0.57
C LEU A 35 2.64 7.00 -1.55
N LEU A 36 2.32 7.11 -2.84
CA LEU A 36 3.31 7.30 -3.93
C LEU A 36 3.34 8.77 -4.39
N PRO A 37 4.43 9.50 -4.08
CA PRO A 37 4.52 10.92 -4.42
C PRO A 37 4.53 11.18 -5.93
N GLY A 38 3.68 12.11 -6.35
CA GLY A 38 3.53 12.51 -7.75
C GLY A 38 2.90 11.48 -8.68
N GLU A 39 2.39 10.35 -8.19
CA GLU A 39 1.60 9.40 -8.99
C GLU A 39 0.10 9.73 -8.95
N GLY A 40 -0.61 9.34 -10.00
CA GLY A 40 -2.06 9.52 -10.11
C GLY A 40 -2.83 8.22 -9.91
N HIS A 41 -3.87 8.01 -10.72
CA HIS A 41 -4.72 6.81 -10.67
C HIS A 41 -4.01 5.52 -11.08
N GLY A 42 -3.01 5.64 -11.96
CA GLY A 42 -2.07 4.59 -12.28
C GLY A 42 -0.65 5.03 -11.92
N PHE A 43 0.23 4.06 -11.72
CA PHE A 43 1.63 4.32 -11.39
C PHE A 43 2.47 4.21 -12.65
N SER A 44 3.27 5.23 -12.94
CA SER A 44 4.02 5.35 -14.20
C SER A 44 5.52 5.45 -14.01
N LYS A 45 6.00 5.95 -12.87
CA LYS A 45 7.44 6.02 -12.61
C LYS A 45 7.93 4.62 -12.26
N ASN A 46 8.97 4.17 -12.97
CA ASN A 46 9.57 2.85 -12.76
C ASN A 46 9.99 2.61 -11.30
N GLU A 47 10.50 3.64 -10.63
CA GLU A 47 10.88 3.57 -9.21
C GLU A 47 9.68 3.25 -8.30
N ASN A 48 8.53 3.87 -8.57
CA ASN A 48 7.31 3.62 -7.81
C ASN A 48 6.72 2.25 -8.14
N ILE A 49 6.73 1.84 -9.41
CA ILE A 49 6.30 0.50 -9.82
C ILE A 49 7.16 -0.55 -9.10
N LEU A 50 8.49 -0.40 -9.11
CA LEU A 50 9.41 -1.31 -8.42
C LEU A 50 9.12 -1.35 -6.91
N LYS A 51 8.91 -0.18 -6.29
CA LYS A 51 8.58 -0.09 -4.86
C LYS A 51 7.28 -0.83 -4.51
N VAL A 52 6.24 -0.68 -5.34
CA VAL A 52 4.96 -1.39 -5.15
C VAL A 52 5.13 -2.88 -5.34
N SER A 53 5.85 -3.31 -6.39
CA SER A 53 6.11 -4.73 -6.65
C SER A 53 6.85 -5.39 -5.49
N LEU A 54 7.93 -4.79 -5.00
CA LEU A 54 8.70 -5.32 -3.86
C LEU A 54 7.89 -5.37 -2.57
N LEU A 55 7.08 -4.35 -2.30
CA LEU A 55 6.22 -4.35 -1.10
C LEU A 55 5.11 -5.39 -1.20
N THR A 56 4.54 -5.58 -2.40
CA THR A 56 3.50 -6.59 -2.66
C THR A 56 4.08 -7.99 -2.50
N ASP A 57 5.25 -8.26 -3.08
CA ASP A 57 5.97 -9.53 -2.97
C ASP A 57 6.20 -9.92 -1.51
N ARG A 58 6.83 -9.02 -0.72
CA ARG A 58 7.03 -9.24 0.73
C ARG A 58 5.72 -9.43 1.50
N PHE A 59 4.67 -8.70 1.15
CA PHE A 59 3.36 -8.84 1.78
C PHE A 59 2.77 -10.23 1.53
N LEU A 60 2.88 -10.74 0.30
CA LEU A 60 2.41 -12.08 -0.04
C LEU A 60 3.22 -13.16 0.68
N ASP A 61 4.55 -13.05 0.71
CA ASP A 61 5.42 -13.96 1.46
C ASP A 61 5.01 -14.04 2.93
N ARG A 62 4.84 -12.88 3.59
CA ARG A 62 4.51 -12.84 5.02
C ARG A 62 3.10 -13.35 5.34
N TYR A 63 2.10 -12.94 4.57
CA TYR A 63 0.69 -13.09 4.96
C TYR A 63 -0.10 -14.13 4.15
N VAL A 64 0.37 -14.52 2.96
CA VAL A 64 -0.26 -15.55 2.13
C VAL A 64 0.51 -16.86 2.21
N PHE A 65 1.84 -16.80 2.09
CA PHE A 65 2.70 -17.98 2.15
C PHE A 65 3.20 -18.30 3.57
N GLY A 66 3.04 -17.35 4.51
CA GLY A 66 3.28 -17.58 5.94
C GLY A 66 4.75 -17.52 6.36
N ASP A 67 5.63 -16.92 5.56
CA ASP A 67 7.03 -16.73 5.95
C ASP A 67 7.15 -15.65 7.02
N GLU A 68 7.35 -16.07 8.26
CA GLU A 68 7.44 -15.17 9.41
C GLU A 68 8.74 -14.38 9.49
N THR A 69 9.75 -14.76 8.70
CA THR A 69 11.05 -14.09 8.67
C THR A 69 11.04 -12.82 7.81
N VAL A 70 10.06 -12.70 6.91
CA VAL A 70 9.91 -11.56 6.01
C VAL A 70 9.26 -10.38 6.74
N ARG A 71 9.95 -9.23 6.69
CA ARG A 71 9.38 -7.95 7.16
C ARG A 71 8.72 -7.20 6.01
N VAL A 72 7.56 -6.63 6.33
CA VAL A 72 6.75 -5.82 5.43
C VAL A 72 6.80 -4.39 5.98
N ASP A 73 7.93 -3.72 5.78
CA ASP A 73 8.19 -2.33 6.16
C ASP A 73 8.99 -1.61 5.07
#